data_AF-A0A1B7XML4-F1
#
_entry.id   AF-A0A1B7XML4-F1
#
_cell.length_a   1.000
_cell.length_b   1.000
_cell.length_c   1.000
_cell.angle_alpha   90.00
_cell.angle_beta   90.00
_cell.angle_gamma   90.00
#
_symmetry.space_group_name_H-M   'P 1'
#
loop_
_entity.id
_entity.type
_entity.pdbx_description
1 polymer ?
#
loop_
_entity_poly.entity_id
_entity_poly.type
_entity_poly.pdbx_seq_one_letter_code
_entity_poly.pdbx_strand_id
1 'polypeptide(L)'
;MPYCSTCGKEAAPEDNFCPACGSNLTSEKANQYTGNSNYGISGNNIINNSDIHIGSIGNSNNQNHSSSESQACIHESMKVPLRLFKSPIKSWYVFSFGALSILGSLASLAAGIGIGGTGTILICLFGTFPLFIGLALHKYRFLRMGWFNIRAQKNGNLLLTRVSGNCPTCDGRLHLADIEKQTIVQCSRNPDHIWRFDYTIFDDQN
;
A
#
# COMPACT_ATOMS: atom_id res chain seq x y z
N MET A 1 -29.77 17.36 -8.72
CA MET A 1 -28.67 16.75 -7.93
C MET A 1 -27.66 16.15 -8.91
N PRO A 2 -26.43 15.82 -8.50
CA PRO A 2 -25.55 15.00 -9.35
C PRO A 2 -26.12 13.57 -9.47
N TYR A 3 -25.83 12.94 -10.60
CA TYR A 3 -26.16 11.54 -10.86
C TYR A 3 -24.88 10.76 -11.14
N CYS A 4 -24.85 9.49 -10.75
CA CYS A 4 -23.76 8.58 -11.06
C CYS A 4 -23.76 8.21 -12.54
N SER A 5 -22.75 8.65 -13.30
CA SER A 5 -22.56 8.28 -14.71
C SER A 5 -22.34 6.77 -14.96
N THR A 6 -22.04 6.00 -13.90
CA THR A 6 -21.89 4.52 -13.98
C THR A 6 -23.20 3.75 -13.74
N CYS A 7 -24.17 4.27 -12.99
CA CYS A 7 -25.41 3.53 -12.65
C CYS A 7 -26.72 4.32 -12.66
N GLY A 8 -26.69 5.60 -13.06
CA GLY A 8 -27.87 6.47 -13.20
C GLY A 8 -28.55 6.91 -11.89
N LYS A 9 -28.09 6.44 -10.73
CA LYS A 9 -28.67 6.82 -9.44
C LYS A 9 -28.19 8.19 -8.96
N GLU A 10 -29.08 8.90 -8.29
CA GLU A 10 -28.84 10.18 -7.63
C GLU A 10 -27.82 10.03 -6.49
N ALA A 11 -27.03 11.09 -6.27
CA ALA A 11 -26.05 11.19 -5.18
C ALA A 11 -26.13 12.58 -4.52
N ALA A 12 -25.62 12.72 -3.30
CA ALA A 12 -25.52 14.01 -2.64
C ALA A 12 -24.38 14.86 -3.25
N PRO A 13 -24.46 16.19 -3.30
CA PRO A 13 -23.39 17.04 -3.86
C PRO A 13 -22.06 16.96 -3.08
N GLU A 14 -22.10 16.52 -1.82
CA GLU A 14 -20.97 16.17 -0.95
C GLU A 14 -20.40 14.76 -1.16
N ASP A 15 -21.11 13.86 -1.87
CA ASP A 15 -20.63 12.51 -2.13
C ASP A 15 -19.44 12.52 -3.10
N ASN A 16 -18.34 11.89 -2.69
CA ASN A 16 -17.19 11.64 -3.57
C ASN A 16 -17.32 10.30 -4.33
N PHE A 17 -18.21 9.40 -3.88
CA PHE A 17 -18.46 8.10 -4.49
C PHE A 17 -19.96 7.80 -4.48
N CYS A 18 -20.48 7.15 -5.53
CA CYS A 18 -21.91 6.80 -5.58
C CYS A 18 -22.26 5.77 -4.50
N PRO A 19 -23.23 6.05 -3.59
CA PRO A 19 -23.58 5.14 -2.50
C PRO A 19 -24.21 3.81 -2.95
N ALA A 20 -24.58 3.68 -4.23
CA ALA A 20 -25.21 2.48 -4.78
C ALA A 20 -24.28 1.56 -5.61
N CYS A 21 -23.08 2.02 -6.00
CA CYS A 21 -22.16 1.22 -6.80
C CYS A 21 -20.65 1.49 -6.54
N GLY A 22 -20.30 2.50 -5.73
CA GLY A 22 -18.92 2.82 -5.38
C GLY A 22 -18.10 3.56 -6.45
N SER A 23 -18.68 3.95 -7.59
CA SER A 23 -17.98 4.74 -8.62
C SER A 23 -17.59 6.12 -8.09
N ASN A 24 -16.37 6.59 -8.38
CA ASN A 24 -15.94 7.95 -8.04
C ASN A 24 -16.77 9.00 -8.81
N LEU A 25 -17.14 10.10 -8.14
CA LEU A 25 -17.92 11.21 -8.69
C LEU A 25 -17.09 12.50 -8.90
N THR A 26 -15.82 12.54 -8.46
CA THR A 26 -15.02 13.78 -8.47
C THR A 26 -14.53 14.21 -9.86
N SER A 27 -14.65 13.36 -10.88
CA SER A 27 -14.14 13.61 -12.24
C SER A 27 -15.04 14.50 -13.12
N GLU A 28 -16.27 14.81 -12.69
CA GLU A 28 -17.25 15.55 -13.50
C GLU A 28 -17.55 16.97 -12.97
N LYS A 29 -16.81 17.45 -11.96
CA LYS A 29 -16.95 18.82 -11.40
C LYS A 29 -16.24 19.91 -12.24
N ALA A 30 -16.40 19.87 -13.57
CA ALA A 30 -16.01 20.95 -14.49
C ALA A 30 -16.74 20.86 -15.85
N ASN A 31 -17.47 21.91 -16.24
CA ASN A 31 -17.68 22.38 -17.63
C ASN A 31 -18.66 23.57 -17.71
N GLN A 32 -18.26 24.67 -18.36
CA GLN A 32 -19.03 25.83 -18.91
C GLN A 32 -18.04 27.01 -19.09
N TYR A 33 -17.94 27.80 -20.18
CA TYR A 33 -18.46 27.83 -21.57
C TYR A 33 -17.27 28.26 -22.51
N THR A 34 -17.30 28.76 -23.77
CA THR A 34 -18.33 29.21 -24.73
C THR A 34 -17.79 29.24 -26.17
N GLY A 35 -18.51 28.68 -27.16
CA GLY A 35 -18.38 29.02 -28.60
C GLY A 35 -17.08 28.63 -29.35
N ASN A 36 -17.02 28.63 -30.68
CA ASN A 36 -18.08 28.77 -31.71
C ASN A 36 -17.58 28.13 -33.04
N SER A 37 -18.49 27.80 -33.98
CA SER A 37 -18.30 27.34 -35.38
C SER A 37 -18.47 25.83 -35.69
N ASN A 38 -19.59 25.52 -36.33
CA ASN A 38 -19.91 24.45 -37.31
C ASN A 38 -19.04 23.18 -37.39
N TYR A 39 -19.67 22.00 -37.19
CA TYR A 39 -19.27 20.75 -37.88
C TYR A 39 -20.49 19.87 -38.18
N GLY A 40 -20.41 19.05 -39.24
CA GLY A 40 -21.49 18.19 -39.70
C GLY A 40 -21.54 16.82 -39.01
N ILE A 41 -22.74 16.23 -38.90
CA ILE A 41 -22.99 14.97 -38.19
C ILE A 41 -23.35 13.87 -39.19
N SER A 42 -22.67 12.73 -39.09
CA SER A 42 -23.03 11.48 -39.77
C SER A 42 -22.89 10.32 -38.79
N GLY A 43 -23.97 9.55 -38.62
CA GLY A 43 -24.07 8.49 -37.61
C GLY A 43 -25.46 8.44 -36.97
N ASN A 44 -25.85 7.26 -36.48
CA ASN A 44 -27.18 6.99 -35.93
C ASN A 44 -27.39 7.68 -34.57
N ASN A 45 -27.86 8.93 -34.60
CA ASN A 45 -28.20 9.71 -33.40
C ASN A 45 -29.72 9.72 -33.21
N ILE A 46 -30.18 9.25 -32.05
CA ILE A 46 -31.58 9.41 -31.62
C ILE A 46 -31.67 10.74 -30.86
N ILE A 47 -32.22 11.76 -31.51
CA ILE A 47 -32.47 13.05 -30.88
C ILE A 47 -33.72 12.92 -30.00
N ASN A 48 -33.55 13.07 -28.69
CA ASN A 48 -34.67 13.19 -27.77
C ASN A 48 -34.38 14.29 -26.74
N ASN A 49 -35.26 15.29 -26.68
CA ASN A 49 -35.19 16.44 -25.78
C ASN A 49 -33.86 17.25 -25.78
N SER A 50 -33.37 17.57 -26.98
CA SER A 50 -32.55 18.77 -27.28
C SER A 50 -31.07 18.82 -26.85
N ASP A 51 -30.42 17.71 -26.51
CA ASP A 51 -28.95 17.66 -26.42
C ASP A 51 -28.35 16.82 -27.56
N ILE A 52 -27.44 17.43 -28.34
CA ILE A 52 -26.73 16.77 -29.45
C ILE A 52 -25.32 16.43 -28.97
N HIS A 53 -25.15 15.18 -28.53
CA HIS A 53 -23.84 14.66 -28.13
C HIS A 53 -22.97 14.36 -29.37
N ILE A 54 -22.34 15.39 -29.94
CA ILE A 54 -21.26 15.20 -30.92
C ILE A 54 -20.07 14.58 -30.17
N GLY A 55 -19.96 13.25 -30.24
CA GLY A 55 -18.76 12.54 -29.80
C GLY A 55 -17.54 13.15 -30.47
N SER A 56 -16.50 13.46 -29.69
CA SER A 56 -15.39 14.30 -30.13
C SER A 56 -14.73 13.73 -31.39
N ILE A 57 -14.78 14.50 -32.49
CA ILE A 57 -14.05 14.18 -33.71
C ILE A 57 -12.58 14.06 -33.34
N GLY A 58 -12.03 12.86 -33.51
CA GLY A 58 -10.67 12.55 -33.08
C GLY A 58 -9.67 13.43 -33.79
N ASN A 59 -9.09 14.40 -33.08
CA ASN A 59 -7.95 15.17 -33.57
C ASN A 59 -6.71 14.26 -33.58
N SER A 60 -6.58 13.51 -34.68
CA SER A 60 -5.61 12.43 -34.92
C SER A 60 -4.18 12.92 -35.15
N ASN A 61 -3.75 13.92 -34.38
CA ASN A 61 -2.38 14.45 -34.37
C ASN A 61 -1.72 14.51 -32.98
N ASN A 62 -2.46 14.28 -31.89
CA ASN A 62 -1.82 13.87 -30.64
C ASN A 62 -1.81 12.35 -30.56
N GLN A 63 -0.62 11.77 -30.74
CA GLN A 63 -0.30 10.46 -30.20
C GLN A 63 -0.25 10.55 -28.67
N ASN A 64 -1.41 10.74 -28.04
CA ASN A 64 -1.60 10.43 -26.64
C ASN A 64 -1.47 8.91 -26.51
N HIS A 65 -0.23 8.47 -26.41
CA HIS A 65 0.13 7.13 -25.98
C HIS A 65 -0.37 6.98 -24.54
N SER A 66 -1.64 6.59 -24.42
CA SER A 66 -2.22 6.04 -23.20
C SER A 66 -1.58 4.68 -22.96
N SER A 67 -0.30 4.71 -22.58
CA SER A 67 0.34 3.62 -21.87
C SER A 67 -0.52 3.35 -20.64
N SER A 68 -1.28 2.26 -20.69
CA SER A 68 -1.92 1.67 -19.54
C SER A 68 -0.80 1.21 -18.60
N GLU A 69 -0.37 2.11 -17.71
CA GLU A 69 0.76 1.91 -16.81
C GLU A 69 0.54 0.60 -16.05
N SER A 70 1.33 -0.42 -16.41
CA SER A 70 0.85 -1.80 -16.31
C SER A 70 0.80 -2.22 -14.86
N GLN A 71 -0.41 -2.25 -14.27
CA GLN A 71 -0.59 -2.38 -12.83
C GLN A 71 -0.06 -3.74 -12.33
N ALA A 72 0.94 -3.67 -11.44
CA ALA A 72 1.61 -4.85 -10.90
C ALA A 72 0.80 -5.52 -9.78
N CYS A 73 0.11 -6.62 -10.11
CA CYS A 73 -0.63 -7.41 -9.13
C CYS A 73 0.32 -8.28 -8.27
N ILE A 74 0.50 -7.86 -7.01
CA ILE A 74 1.25 -8.59 -5.98
C ILE A 74 0.32 -9.16 -4.90
N HIS A 75 0.71 -10.29 -4.31
CA HIS A 75 -0.02 -11.00 -3.28
C HIS A 75 0.93 -11.54 -2.18
N GLU A 76 0.41 -11.74 -0.98
CA GLU A 76 1.11 -12.44 0.10
C GLU A 76 1.05 -13.95 -0.15
N SER A 77 2.08 -14.54 -0.78
CA SER A 77 2.17 -15.99 -1.07
C SER A 77 2.48 -16.85 0.16
N MET A 78 2.85 -16.22 1.27
CA MET A 78 3.04 -16.87 2.57
C MET A 78 2.51 -15.93 3.65
N LYS A 79 1.62 -16.43 4.51
CA LYS A 79 1.20 -15.79 5.76
C LYS A 79 1.39 -16.76 6.91
N VAL A 80 2.39 -16.56 7.76
CA VAL A 80 2.61 -17.39 8.97
C VAL A 80 2.47 -16.52 10.21
N PRO A 81 1.47 -16.76 11.09
CA PRO A 81 1.32 -15.98 12.31
C PRO A 81 2.44 -16.31 13.29
N LEU A 82 3.17 -15.29 13.76
CA LEU A 82 4.21 -15.47 14.75
C LEU A 82 3.55 -15.74 16.11
N ARG A 83 3.76 -16.94 16.65
CA ARG A 83 3.15 -17.42 17.89
C ARG A 83 4.22 -17.92 18.85
N LEU A 84 4.12 -17.54 20.13
CA LEU A 84 4.96 -18.02 21.22
C LEU A 84 4.07 -18.82 22.18
N PHE A 85 4.38 -20.09 22.41
CA PHE A 85 3.57 -21.03 23.20
C PHE A 85 2.05 -20.97 22.88
N LYS A 86 1.73 -21.07 21.58
CA LYS A 86 0.38 -20.97 20.97
C LYS A 86 -0.25 -19.57 20.95
N SER A 87 0.14 -18.64 21.84
CA SER A 87 -0.33 -17.26 21.85
C SER A 87 0.28 -16.41 20.71
N PRO A 88 -0.47 -15.49 20.07
CA PRO A 88 0.10 -14.59 19.06
C PRO A 88 1.07 -13.59 19.68
N ILE A 89 2.24 -13.40 19.05
CA ILE A 89 3.19 -12.36 19.44
C ILE A 89 2.66 -11.02 18.94
N LYS A 90 2.54 -10.04 19.85
CA LYS A 90 2.16 -8.66 19.51
C LYS A 90 3.39 -7.77 19.40
N SER A 91 3.34 -6.76 18.53
CA SER A 91 4.38 -5.72 18.37
C SER A 91 4.76 -5.08 19.71
N TRP A 92 3.75 -4.77 20.54
CA TRP A 92 3.89 -4.31 21.92
C TRP A 92 4.83 -5.21 22.75
N TYR A 93 4.67 -6.53 22.74
CA TYR A 93 5.50 -7.42 23.57
C TYR A 93 6.99 -7.39 23.17
N VAL A 94 7.29 -7.25 21.87
CA VAL A 94 8.67 -7.13 21.36
C VAL A 94 9.30 -5.83 21.86
N PHE A 95 8.54 -4.71 21.79
CA PHE A 95 8.95 -3.43 22.34
C PHE A 95 9.15 -3.49 23.88
N SER A 96 8.19 -4.05 24.63
CA SER A 96 8.24 -4.17 26.09
C SER A 96 9.47 -4.97 26.55
N PHE A 97 9.77 -6.08 25.87
CA PHE A 97 10.90 -6.93 26.21
C PHE A 97 12.23 -6.21 26.02
N GLY A 98 12.40 -5.50 24.89
CA GLY A 98 13.59 -4.69 24.63
C GLY A 98 13.75 -3.55 25.65
N ALA A 99 12.67 -2.82 25.95
CA ALA A 99 12.66 -1.74 26.93
C ALA A 99 13.01 -2.25 28.34
N LEU A 100 12.41 -3.36 28.78
CA LEU A 100 12.67 -3.95 30.10
C LEU A 100 14.10 -4.47 30.22
N SER A 101 14.66 -5.07 29.17
CA SER A 101 16.06 -5.53 29.14
C SER A 101 17.04 -4.36 29.31
N ILE A 102 16.80 -3.24 28.65
CA ILE A 102 17.63 -2.02 28.79
C ILE A 102 17.49 -1.43 30.19
N LEU A 103 16.26 -1.25 30.69
CA LEU A 103 16.02 -0.72 32.05
C LEU A 103 16.64 -1.59 33.14
N GLY A 104 16.53 -2.93 33.03
CA GLY A 104 17.17 -3.87 33.94
C GLY A 104 18.70 -3.82 33.86
N SER A 105 19.27 -3.62 32.68
CA SER A 105 20.72 -3.46 32.50
C SER A 105 21.24 -2.16 33.11
N LEU A 106 20.52 -1.04 32.94
CA LEU A 106 20.84 0.23 33.61
C LEU A 106 20.74 0.10 35.15
N ALA A 107 19.71 -0.58 35.66
CA ALA A 107 19.55 -0.83 37.09
C ALA A 107 20.68 -1.71 37.65
N SER A 108 21.11 -2.74 36.91
CA SER A 108 22.26 -3.59 37.26
C SER A 108 23.56 -2.79 37.39
N LEU A 109 23.83 -1.88 36.44
CA LEU A 109 24.98 -0.98 36.51
C LEU A 109 24.89 -0.04 37.72
N ALA A 110 23.74 0.59 37.94
CA ALA A 110 23.53 1.55 39.04
C ALA A 110 23.62 0.91 40.43
N ALA A 111 23.17 -0.34 40.58
CA ALA A 111 23.25 -1.09 41.84
C ALA A 111 24.63 -1.73 42.10
N GLY A 112 25.52 -1.79 41.10
CA GLY A 112 26.77 -2.56 41.17
C GLY A 112 26.57 -4.09 41.18
N ILE A 113 25.33 -4.57 41.01
CA ILE A 113 24.97 -5.99 41.02
C ILE A 113 24.89 -6.46 39.57
N GLY A 114 25.98 -7.03 39.04
CA GLY A 114 26.08 -7.43 37.63
C GLY A 114 26.99 -8.63 37.38
N ILE A 115 26.78 -9.30 36.25
CA ILE A 115 27.52 -10.51 35.82
C ILE A 115 28.83 -10.08 35.13
N GLY A 116 29.64 -9.30 35.87
CA GLY A 116 30.76 -8.53 35.34
C GLY A 116 30.32 -7.46 34.31
N GLY A 117 31.26 -6.62 33.86
CA GLY A 117 30.98 -5.64 32.82
C GLY A 117 30.52 -6.28 31.50
N THR A 118 31.13 -7.40 31.11
CA THR A 118 30.85 -8.11 29.85
C THR A 118 29.43 -8.67 29.80
N GLY A 119 28.90 -9.20 30.90
CA GLY A 119 27.55 -9.78 30.95
C GLY A 119 26.48 -8.72 30.71
N THR A 120 26.57 -7.57 31.40
CA THR A 120 25.58 -6.49 31.27
C THR A 120 25.63 -5.81 29.89
N ILE A 121 26.80 -5.73 29.24
CA ILE A 121 26.93 -5.26 27.85
C ILE A 121 26.17 -6.19 26.88
N LEU A 122 26.28 -7.50 27.04
CA LEU A 122 25.55 -8.46 26.19
C LEU A 122 24.03 -8.35 26.36
N ILE A 123 23.54 -8.22 27.61
CA ILE A 123 22.10 -8.06 27.88
C ILE A 123 21.57 -6.75 27.26
N CYS A 124 22.32 -5.66 27.34
CA CYS A 124 22.02 -4.41 26.62
C CYS A 124 21.87 -4.63 25.11
N LEU A 125 22.82 -5.31 24.46
CA LEU A 125 22.77 -5.58 23.00
C LEU A 125 21.59 -6.47 22.59
N PHE A 126 21.29 -7.51 23.39
CA PHE A 126 20.10 -8.35 23.18
C PHE A 126 18.78 -7.61 23.52
N GLY A 127 18.82 -6.50 24.26
CA GLY A 127 17.67 -5.64 24.55
C GLY A 127 17.40 -4.57 23.49
N THR A 128 18.44 -3.93 22.94
CA THR A 128 18.28 -2.86 21.94
C THR A 128 17.73 -3.37 20.61
N PHE A 129 18.18 -4.54 20.14
CA PHE A 129 17.69 -5.14 18.89
C PHE A 129 16.15 -5.33 18.85
N PRO A 130 15.50 -6.02 19.82
CA PRO A 130 14.04 -6.12 19.86
C PRO A 130 13.35 -4.78 20.15
N LEU A 131 13.97 -3.84 20.89
CA LEU A 131 13.40 -2.49 21.06
C LEU A 131 13.26 -1.79 19.70
N PHE A 132 14.32 -1.76 18.89
CA PHE A 132 14.30 -1.12 17.57
C PHE A 132 13.32 -1.81 16.62
N ILE A 133 13.24 -3.15 16.62
CA ILE A 133 12.25 -3.90 15.84
C ILE A 133 10.82 -3.57 16.30
N GLY A 134 10.56 -3.55 17.61
CA GLY A 134 9.27 -3.21 18.18
C GLY A 134 8.84 -1.77 17.83
N LEU A 135 9.75 -0.81 17.93
CA LEU A 135 9.52 0.59 17.57
C LEU A 135 9.26 0.76 16.06
N ALA A 136 10.05 0.09 15.21
CA ALA A 136 9.85 0.11 13.76
C ALA A 136 8.51 -0.51 13.36
N LEU A 137 8.14 -1.66 13.93
CA LEU A 137 6.84 -2.30 13.69
C LEU A 137 5.68 -1.48 14.26
N HIS A 138 5.87 -0.72 15.34
CA HIS A 138 4.86 0.20 15.87
C HIS A 138 4.65 1.41 14.94
N LYS A 139 5.74 2.01 14.41
CA LYS A 139 5.68 3.22 13.58
C LYS A 139 5.29 2.93 12.12
N TYR A 140 5.82 1.88 11.53
CA TYR A 140 5.71 1.60 10.09
C TYR A 140 4.81 0.40 9.77
N ARG A 141 4.44 -0.44 10.76
CA ARG A 141 3.63 -1.67 10.65
C ARG A 141 4.17 -2.75 9.69
N PHE A 142 5.19 -2.46 8.90
CA PHE A 142 5.89 -3.37 8.01
C PHE A 142 7.39 -3.20 8.22
N LEU A 143 8.10 -4.31 8.40
CA LEU A 143 9.55 -4.37 8.53
C LEU A 143 10.08 -5.50 7.65
N ARG A 144 10.81 -5.14 6.61
CA ARG A 144 11.48 -6.11 5.76
C ARG A 144 12.78 -6.59 6.41
N MET A 145 13.07 -7.88 6.32
CA MET A 145 14.37 -8.47 6.63
C MET A 145 14.78 -9.44 5.52
N GLY A 146 15.33 -8.90 4.43
CA GLY A 146 15.93 -9.66 3.32
C GLY A 146 14.95 -10.64 2.65
N TRP A 147 15.08 -11.92 3.02
CA TRP A 147 14.29 -13.07 2.55
C TRP A 147 12.83 -13.13 3.03
N PHE A 148 12.45 -12.39 4.07
CA PHE A 148 11.07 -12.31 4.57
C PHE A 148 10.69 -10.91 5.05
N ASN A 149 9.41 -10.71 5.36
CA ASN A 149 8.89 -9.49 5.98
C ASN A 149 8.17 -9.84 7.28
N ILE A 150 8.25 -8.96 8.28
CA ILE A 150 7.42 -8.98 9.47
C ILE A 150 6.41 -7.85 9.35
N ARG A 151 5.13 -8.15 9.62
CA ARG A 151 4.03 -7.20 9.49
C ARG A 151 3.16 -7.22 10.75
N ALA A 152 2.78 -6.04 11.23
CA ALA A 152 1.85 -5.86 12.34
C ALA A 152 0.44 -5.58 11.81
N GLN A 153 -0.51 -6.46 12.16
CA GLN A 153 -1.94 -6.26 11.88
C GLN A 153 -2.54 -5.12 12.73
N LYS A 154 -3.75 -4.66 12.37
CA LYS A 154 -4.54 -3.66 13.14
C LYS A 154 -4.72 -4.03 14.63
N ASN A 155 -4.78 -5.34 14.94
CA ASN A 155 -4.89 -5.90 16.30
C ASN A 155 -3.55 -6.01 17.07
N GLY A 156 -2.44 -5.58 16.45
CA GLY A 156 -1.08 -5.64 16.99
C GLY A 156 -0.35 -6.98 16.81
N ASN A 157 -1.01 -8.05 16.34
CA ASN A 157 -0.38 -9.35 16.10
C ASN A 157 0.64 -9.28 14.96
N LEU A 158 1.72 -10.04 15.10
CA LEU A 158 2.78 -10.12 14.10
C LEU A 158 2.59 -11.32 13.15
N LEU A 159 2.68 -11.04 11.85
CA LEU A 159 2.72 -12.01 10.77
C LEU A 159 4.11 -12.01 10.13
N LEU A 160 4.62 -13.20 9.82
CA LEU A 160 5.72 -13.38 8.88
C LEU A 160 5.11 -13.53 7.48
N THR A 161 5.44 -12.62 6.56
CA THR A 161 4.87 -12.63 5.20
C THR A 161 5.92 -12.62 4.10
N ARG A 162 5.62 -13.32 3.01
CA ARG A 162 6.37 -13.26 1.75
C ARG A 162 5.46 -12.69 0.67
N VAL A 163 5.92 -11.62 0.03
CA VAL A 163 5.22 -10.97 -1.07
C VAL A 163 5.78 -11.48 -2.39
N SER A 164 4.91 -11.78 -3.34
CA SER A 164 5.26 -12.13 -4.72
C SER A 164 4.16 -11.74 -5.69
N GLY A 165 4.49 -11.63 -6.97
CA GLY A 165 3.52 -11.47 -8.05
C GLY A 165 4.05 -12.03 -9.36
N ASN A 166 3.25 -11.92 -10.42
CA ASN A 166 3.71 -12.13 -11.79
C ASN A 166 3.93 -10.74 -12.41
N CYS A 167 4.98 -10.59 -13.20
CA CYS A 167 5.23 -9.33 -13.90
C CYS A 167 4.15 -9.14 -15.00
N PRO A 168 3.51 -7.97 -15.12
CA PRO A 168 2.54 -7.73 -16.19
C PRO A 168 3.21 -7.62 -17.57
N THR A 169 4.49 -7.24 -17.60
CA THR A 169 5.27 -6.96 -18.82
C THR A 169 6.10 -8.16 -19.35
N CYS A 170 6.25 -9.24 -18.57
CA CYS A 170 6.99 -10.45 -18.98
C CYS A 170 6.67 -11.63 -18.06
N ASP A 171 7.14 -12.84 -18.39
CA ASP A 171 6.98 -14.07 -17.60
C ASP A 171 7.75 -14.12 -16.25
N GLY A 172 8.52 -13.07 -15.92
CA GLY A 172 9.26 -12.97 -14.67
C GLY A 172 8.37 -12.81 -13.43
N ARG A 173 8.92 -13.09 -12.25
CA ARG A 173 8.20 -12.92 -10.98
C ARG A 173 8.53 -11.59 -10.33
N LEU A 174 7.52 -10.98 -9.73
CA LEU A 174 7.69 -9.80 -8.89
C LEU A 174 8.14 -10.20 -7.49
N HIS A 175 9.11 -9.46 -6.97
CA HIS A 175 9.62 -9.53 -5.61
C HIS A 175 9.83 -8.12 -5.08
N LEU A 176 10.04 -7.97 -3.78
CA LEU A 176 10.43 -6.67 -3.22
C LEU A 176 11.94 -6.45 -3.43
N ALA A 177 12.34 -5.23 -3.73
CA ALA A 177 13.73 -4.75 -3.74
C ALA A 177 13.80 -3.43 -2.92
N ASP A 178 14.94 -3.10 -2.34
CA ASP A 178 15.11 -1.86 -1.57
C ASP A 178 16.12 -0.98 -2.27
N ILE A 179 15.67 0.17 -2.80
CA ILE A 179 16.49 1.12 -3.55
C ILE A 179 16.37 2.48 -2.85
N GLU A 180 17.51 3.09 -2.54
CA GLU A 180 17.61 4.44 -1.95
C GLU A 180 16.67 4.71 -0.76
N LYS A 181 16.55 3.72 0.14
CA LYS A 181 15.69 3.71 1.34
C LYS A 181 14.18 3.55 1.07
N GLN A 182 13.77 3.31 -0.17
CA GLN A 182 12.40 2.94 -0.53
C GLN A 182 12.33 1.45 -0.88
N THR A 183 11.38 0.74 -0.27
CA THR A 183 10.99 -0.59 -0.77
C THR A 183 10.17 -0.40 -2.04
N ILE A 184 10.53 -1.12 -3.08
CA ILE A 184 9.87 -1.16 -4.39
C ILE A 184 9.49 -2.60 -4.73
N VAL A 185 8.64 -2.76 -5.74
CA VAL A 185 8.39 -4.04 -6.41
C VAL A 185 9.27 -4.09 -7.67
N GLN A 186 10.03 -5.16 -7.86
CA GLN A 186 10.92 -5.34 -9.00
C GLN A 186 10.71 -6.73 -9.65
N CYS A 187 10.87 -6.83 -10.97
CA CYS A 187 10.84 -8.12 -11.66
C CYS A 187 12.17 -8.88 -11.52
N SER A 188 12.09 -10.21 -11.38
CA SER A 188 13.24 -11.11 -11.33
C SER A 188 13.90 -11.36 -12.69
N ARG A 189 13.28 -10.97 -13.80
CA ARG A 189 13.79 -11.20 -15.17
C ARG A 189 14.34 -9.93 -15.83
N ASN A 190 13.77 -8.76 -15.55
CA ASN A 190 14.28 -7.46 -15.99
C ASN A 190 14.33 -6.49 -14.80
N PRO A 191 15.50 -5.99 -14.36
CA PRO A 191 15.58 -5.05 -13.24
C PRO A 191 14.89 -3.71 -13.53
N ASP A 192 14.71 -3.31 -14.79
CA ASP A 192 14.08 -2.04 -15.16
C ASP A 192 12.55 -2.04 -14.91
N HIS A 193 11.96 -3.22 -14.77
CA HIS A 193 10.54 -3.39 -14.46
C HIS A 193 10.31 -3.14 -12.96
N ILE A 194 10.05 -1.88 -12.61
CA ILE A 194 9.93 -1.36 -11.24
C ILE A 194 8.56 -0.73 -11.01
N TRP A 195 7.96 -0.98 -9.84
CA TRP A 195 6.76 -0.30 -9.35
C TRP A 195 6.93 0.15 -7.90
N ARG A 196 6.21 1.20 -7.50
CA ARG A 196 6.14 1.60 -6.09
C ARG A 196 5.43 0.53 -5.27
N PHE A 197 6.00 0.17 -4.11
CA PHE A 197 5.35 -0.71 -3.15
C PHE A 197 4.53 0.10 -2.15
N ASP A 198 3.26 -0.22 -2.01
CA ASP A 198 2.41 0.23 -0.91
C ASP A 198 2.01 -0.99 -0.07
N TYR A 199 2.26 -0.93 1.24
CA TYR A 199 1.95 -2.00 2.17
C TYR A 199 0.50 -1.99 2.65
N THR A 200 -0.25 -0.90 2.41
CA THR A 200 -1.64 -0.73 2.85
C THR A 200 -2.61 -1.54 2.00
N ILE A 201 -2.23 -1.93 0.77
CA ILE A 201 -3.03 -2.80 -0.11
C ILE A 201 -3.35 -4.18 0.50
N PHE A 202 -2.56 -4.59 1.51
CA PHE A 202 -2.76 -5.85 2.22
C PHE A 202 -3.50 -5.69 3.55
N ASP A 203 -3.94 -4.49 3.95
CA ASP A 203 -4.64 -4.30 5.23
C ASP A 203 -5.99 -5.01 5.20
N ASP A 204 -6.19 -5.90 6.18
CA ASP A 204 -7.28 -6.88 6.14
C ASP A 204 -8.62 -6.17 5.97
N GLN A 205 -9.34 -6.50 4.88
CA GLN A 205 -10.77 -6.27 4.76
C GLN A 205 -11.47 -7.21 5.74
N ASN A 206 -12.32 -6.64 6.59
CA ASN A 206 -12.85 -7.23 7.82
C ASN A 206 -14.29 -6.79 7.99
#